data_AF-A0A2J6JC67-F1
#
_entry.id   AF-A0A2J6JC67-F1
#
_cell.length_a   1.000
_cell.length_b   1.000
_cell.length_c   1.000
_cell.angle_alpha   90.00
_cell.angle_beta   90.00
_cell.angle_gamma   90.00
#
_symmetry.space_group_name_H-M   'P 1'
#
loop_
_entity.id
_entity.type
_entity.pdbx_description
1 polymer ?
#
loop_
_entity_poly.entity_id
_entity_poly.type
_entity_poly.pdbx_seq_one_letter_code
_entity_poly.pdbx_strand_id
1 'polypeptide(L)'
;MSQAAPISASTFEISTLDDEIRVDHLCADLLQRFCAHLRDNGMDPLEAATLARGADYFLREFVIPDRRMNIYAVTANEVRQFAANWYIVRNLEPNMEELEATLRGVDAFYRDCADNGQIPQGVDTAISAACSDLDFYAQRIESFWAIEDGGFESWNQFCPLKETPDK
;
A
#
# COMPACT_ATOMS: atom_id res chain seq x y z
N MET A 1 -1.06 5.82 32.22
CA MET A 1 -1.36 6.12 30.81
C MET A 1 -0.02 6.31 30.12
N SER A 2 0.48 5.29 29.41
CA SER A 2 1.71 5.46 28.61
C SER A 2 1.40 6.43 27.48
N GLN A 3 2.02 7.62 27.51
CA GLN A 3 2.11 8.44 26.31
C GLN A 3 2.93 7.64 25.31
N ALA A 4 2.27 7.19 24.24
CA ALA A 4 2.98 6.65 23.10
C ALA A 4 3.92 7.72 22.56
N ALA A 5 5.18 7.35 22.32
CA ALA A 5 6.15 8.25 21.71
C ALA A 5 5.60 8.80 20.37
N PRO A 6 5.94 10.04 20.00
CA PRO A 6 5.53 10.62 18.73
C PRO A 6 6.09 9.77 17.58
N ILE A 7 5.19 9.20 16.79
CA ILE A 7 5.50 8.50 15.55
C ILE A 7 5.95 9.58 14.56
N SER A 8 7.23 9.57 14.17
CA SER A 8 7.82 10.55 13.26
C SER A 8 8.29 9.85 11.99
N ALA A 9 8.32 10.56 10.86
CA ALA A 9 8.70 9.94 9.59
C ALA A 9 10.08 9.26 9.65
N SER A 10 11.04 9.82 10.38
CA SER A 10 12.38 9.25 10.56
C SER A 10 12.41 7.90 11.28
N THR A 11 11.36 7.52 12.02
CA THR A 11 11.29 6.18 12.64
C THR A 11 10.90 5.09 11.64
N PHE A 12 10.59 5.43 10.39
CA PHE A 12 10.25 4.45 9.33
C PHE A 12 11.37 4.24 8.32
N GLU A 13 12.57 4.76 8.58
CA GLU A 13 13.74 4.49 7.74
C GLU A 13 14.20 3.04 7.85
N ILE A 14 14.48 2.40 6.72
CA ILE A 14 14.94 1.02 6.60
C ILE A 14 16.30 1.01 5.90
N SER A 15 17.38 0.80 6.66
CA SER A 15 18.74 0.63 6.10
C SER A 15 19.28 -0.79 6.34
N THR A 16 18.80 -1.45 7.39
CA THR A 16 19.24 -2.78 7.82
C THR A 16 18.06 -3.74 7.96
N LEU A 17 18.35 -5.02 8.23
CA LEU A 17 17.31 -6.01 8.55
C LEU A 17 16.66 -5.72 9.92
N ASP A 18 17.44 -5.27 10.90
CA ASP A 18 16.91 -4.90 12.22
C ASP A 18 15.94 -3.71 12.12
N ASP A 19 16.23 -2.77 11.21
CA ASP A 19 15.30 -1.68 10.91
C ASP A 19 13.99 -2.19 10.31
N GLU A 20 14.05 -3.16 9.41
CA GLU A 20 12.86 -3.74 8.79
C GLU A 20 11.94 -4.38 9.85
N ILE A 21 12.51 -5.19 10.75
CA ILE A 21 11.76 -5.80 11.87
C ILE A 21 11.16 -4.73 12.79
N ARG A 22 11.94 -3.69 13.11
CA ARG A 22 11.48 -2.58 13.94
C ARG A 22 10.34 -1.82 13.27
N VAL A 23 10.47 -1.52 11.98
CA VAL A 23 9.47 -0.77 11.20
C VAL A 23 8.20 -1.59 11.02
N ASP A 24 8.29 -2.91 10.83
CA ASP A 24 7.12 -3.80 10.80
C ASP A 24 6.29 -3.69 12.09
N HIS A 25 6.93 -3.78 13.26
CA HIS A 25 6.24 -3.62 14.54
C HIS A 25 5.64 -2.22 14.72
N LEU A 26 6.36 -1.16 14.33
CA LEU A 26 5.85 0.21 14.38
C LEU A 26 4.64 0.40 13.45
N CYS A 27 4.65 -0.24 12.28
CA CYS A 27 3.55 -0.20 11.34
C CYS A 27 2.31 -0.90 11.90
N ALA A 28 2.47 -2.05 12.55
CA ALA A 28 1.37 -2.74 13.22
C ALA A 28 0.71 -1.87 14.31
N ASP A 29 1.52 -1.22 15.16
CA ASP A 29 1.03 -0.31 16.19
C ASP A 29 0.33 0.92 15.59
N LEU A 30 0.86 1.46 14.49
CA LEU A 30 0.26 2.59 13.78
C LEU A 30 -1.12 2.21 13.20
N LEU A 31 -1.23 1.03 12.59
CA LEU A 31 -2.49 0.55 12.01
C LEU A 31 -3.57 0.27 13.05
N GLN A 32 -3.17 -0.16 14.26
CA GLN A 32 -4.11 -0.26 15.39
C GLN A 32 -4.64 1.12 15.80
N ARG A 33 -3.78 2.16 15.82
CA ARG A 33 -4.21 3.54 16.12
C ARG A 33 -5.09 4.11 15.02
N PHE A 34 -4.77 3.85 13.76
CA PHE A 34 -5.60 4.22 12.62
C PHE A 34 -7.00 3.59 12.71
N CYS A 35 -7.09 2.28 12.99
CA CYS A 35 -8.38 1.60 13.20
C CYS A 35 -9.17 2.20 14.37
N ALA A 36 -8.51 2.51 15.49
CA ALA A 36 -9.15 3.19 16.62
C ALA A 36 -9.65 4.59 16.25
N HIS A 37 -8.85 5.37 15.52
CA HIS A 37 -9.20 6.70 15.06
C HIS A 37 -10.45 6.69 14.15
N LEU A 38 -10.54 5.76 13.21
CA LEU A 38 -11.72 5.62 12.34
C LEU A 38 -13.00 5.35 13.17
N ARG A 39 -12.89 4.48 14.17
CA ARG A 39 -14.01 4.13 15.06
C ARG A 39 -14.44 5.28 15.95
N ASP A 40 -13.47 6.02 16.50
CA ASP A 40 -13.73 7.19 17.33
C ASP A 40 -14.42 8.32 16.53
N ASN A 41 -14.20 8.35 15.21
CA ASN A 41 -14.94 9.22 14.27
C ASN A 41 -16.29 8.65 13.79
N GLY A 42 -16.77 7.58 14.42
CA GLY A 42 -18.12 7.03 14.18
C GLY A 42 -18.22 6.00 13.05
N MET A 43 -17.09 5.54 12.49
CA MET A 43 -17.09 4.44 11.53
C MET A 43 -17.48 3.12 12.21
N ASP A 44 -18.22 2.27 11.49
CA ASP A 44 -18.54 0.93 11.94
C ASP A 44 -17.26 0.12 12.26
N PRO A 45 -17.22 -0.66 13.35
CA PRO A 45 -16.03 -1.42 13.72
C PRO A 45 -15.54 -2.42 12.66
N LEU A 46 -16.45 -3.07 11.94
CA LEU A 46 -16.09 -4.03 10.89
C LEU A 46 -15.52 -3.30 9.67
N GLU A 47 -16.09 -2.16 9.31
CA GLU A 47 -15.57 -1.32 8.23
C GLU A 47 -14.18 -0.77 8.56
N ALA A 48 -14.00 -0.21 9.76
CA ALA A 48 -12.70 0.29 10.22
C ALA A 48 -11.62 -0.80 10.23
N ALA A 49 -11.97 -2.00 10.70
CA ALA A 49 -11.07 -3.15 10.66
C ALA A 49 -10.74 -3.59 9.22
N THR A 50 -11.70 -3.52 8.31
CA THR A 50 -11.50 -3.85 6.89
C THR A 50 -10.54 -2.87 6.23
N LEU A 51 -10.70 -1.57 6.46
CA LEU A 51 -9.78 -0.55 5.93
C LEU A 51 -8.37 -0.70 6.50
N ALA A 52 -8.26 -0.91 7.82
CA ALA A 52 -6.97 -1.13 8.47
C ALA A 52 -6.27 -2.39 7.93
N ARG A 53 -7.00 -3.48 7.69
CA ARG A 53 -6.46 -4.70 7.08
C ARG A 53 -5.98 -4.48 5.64
N GLY A 54 -6.70 -3.69 4.85
CA GLY A 54 -6.26 -3.33 3.49
C GLY A 54 -4.94 -2.55 3.51
N ALA A 55 -4.83 -1.56 4.39
CA ALA A 55 -3.58 -0.82 4.58
C ALA A 55 -2.45 -1.71 5.13
N ASP A 56 -2.74 -2.61 6.08
CA ASP A 56 -1.77 -3.57 6.64
C ASP A 56 -1.15 -4.44 5.55
N TYR A 57 -1.97 -5.03 4.69
CA TYR A 57 -1.50 -5.87 3.59
C TYR A 57 -0.58 -5.10 2.63
N PHE A 58 -0.97 -3.90 2.22
CA PHE A 58 -0.13 -3.06 1.37
C PHE A 58 1.20 -2.69 2.04
N LEU A 59 1.16 -2.22 3.29
CA LEU A 59 2.36 -1.71 3.96
C LEU A 59 3.33 -2.82 4.35
N ARG A 60 2.82 -3.90 4.94
CA ARG A 60 3.64 -4.92 5.60
C ARG A 60 3.99 -6.10 4.71
N GLU A 61 3.28 -6.31 3.60
CA GLU A 61 3.66 -7.34 2.62
C GLU A 61 4.39 -6.76 1.40
N PHE A 62 4.18 -5.47 1.09
CA PHE A 62 4.81 -4.84 -0.08
C PHE A 62 5.77 -3.70 0.29
N VAL A 63 5.32 -2.63 0.94
CA VAL A 63 6.17 -1.44 1.14
C VAL A 63 7.39 -1.74 2.02
N ILE A 64 7.20 -2.41 3.14
CA ILE A 64 8.28 -2.67 4.11
C ILE A 64 9.23 -3.77 3.61
N PRO A 65 8.79 -5.01 3.34
CA PRO A 65 9.73 -6.09 3.00
C PRO A 65 10.17 -6.08 1.53
N ASP A 66 9.29 -5.72 0.58
CA ASP A 66 9.55 -5.86 -0.86
C ASP A 66 10.12 -4.56 -1.48
N ARG A 67 9.72 -3.39 -0.97
CA ARG A 67 10.30 -2.08 -1.36
C ARG A 67 11.39 -1.58 -0.43
N ARG A 68 11.43 -2.04 0.83
CA ARG A 68 12.33 -1.53 1.88
C ARG A 68 12.27 0.00 1.97
N MET A 69 11.05 0.52 1.90
CA MET A 69 10.76 1.94 1.80
C MET A 69 10.10 2.47 3.08
N ASN A 70 10.37 3.74 3.40
CA ASN A 70 9.61 4.47 4.40
C ASN A 70 8.13 4.62 3.98
N ILE A 71 7.19 4.19 4.83
CA ILE A 71 5.76 4.20 4.50
C ILE A 71 5.22 5.60 4.16
N TYR A 72 5.84 6.67 4.65
CA TYR A 72 5.45 8.06 4.36
C TYR A 72 6.09 8.62 3.07
N ALA A 73 7.02 7.88 2.46
CA ALA A 73 7.63 8.21 1.17
C ALA A 73 6.91 7.58 -0.03
N VAL A 74 5.87 6.77 0.23
CA VAL A 74 5.05 6.13 -0.81
C VAL A 74 4.36 7.20 -1.66
N THR A 75 4.33 6.96 -2.97
CA THR A 75 3.64 7.79 -3.95
C THR A 75 2.58 6.98 -4.70
N ALA A 76 1.85 7.65 -5.59
CA ALA A 76 0.93 7.00 -6.52
C ALA A 76 1.62 5.93 -7.39
N ASN A 77 2.93 6.05 -7.64
CA ASN A 77 3.69 5.05 -8.39
C ASN A 77 3.76 3.71 -7.66
N GLU A 78 4.07 3.71 -6.36
CA GLU A 78 4.16 2.48 -5.56
C GLU A 78 2.78 1.81 -5.43
N VAL A 79 1.70 2.60 -5.33
CA VAL A 79 0.33 2.08 -5.36
C VAL A 79 0.04 1.36 -6.68
N ARG A 80 0.46 1.94 -7.81
CA ARG A 80 0.31 1.30 -9.13
C ARG A 80 1.16 0.05 -9.24
N GLN A 81 2.42 0.07 -8.80
CA GLN A 81 3.30 -1.10 -8.78
C GLN A 81 2.70 -2.24 -7.95
N PHE A 82 2.12 -1.91 -6.80
CA PHE A 82 1.41 -2.87 -5.97
C PHE A 82 0.24 -3.51 -6.72
N ALA A 83 -0.73 -2.69 -7.15
CA ALA A 83 -2.01 -3.18 -7.64
C ALA A 83 -1.96 -3.76 -9.06
N ALA A 84 -1.12 -3.19 -9.95
CA ALA A 84 -1.04 -3.58 -11.35
C ALA A 84 0.06 -4.61 -11.65
N ASN A 85 0.86 -4.99 -10.65
CA ASN A 85 1.94 -5.96 -10.83
C ASN A 85 2.14 -6.86 -9.60
N TRP A 86 2.63 -6.31 -8.48
CA TRP A 86 3.06 -7.13 -7.35
C TRP A 86 1.93 -8.02 -6.83
N TYR A 87 0.74 -7.45 -6.61
CA TYR A 87 -0.45 -8.17 -6.16
C TYR A 87 -0.82 -9.31 -7.12
N ILE A 88 -0.78 -9.04 -8.42
CA ILE A 88 -1.17 -9.99 -9.46
C ILE A 88 -0.19 -11.17 -9.51
N VAL A 89 1.11 -10.90 -9.45
CA VAL A 89 2.15 -11.93 -9.49
C VAL A 89 2.25 -12.71 -8.17
N ARG A 90 1.98 -12.04 -7.04
CA ARG A 90 2.14 -12.63 -5.71
C ARG A 90 1.00 -13.57 -5.32
N ASN A 91 -0.22 -13.32 -5.81
CA ASN A 91 -1.39 -14.10 -5.46
C ASN A 91 -1.65 -15.19 -6.50
N LEU A 92 -2.12 -16.36 -6.05
CA LEU A 92 -2.43 -17.47 -6.96
C LEU A 92 -3.68 -17.18 -7.80
N GLU A 93 -4.65 -16.47 -7.22
CA GLU A 93 -5.93 -16.12 -7.85
C GLU A 93 -6.24 -14.63 -7.64
N PRO A 94 -5.43 -13.70 -8.21
CA PRO A 94 -5.67 -12.27 -8.07
C PRO A 94 -7.06 -11.91 -8.61
N ASN A 95 -7.81 -11.13 -7.82
CA ASN A 95 -9.18 -10.74 -8.14
C ASN A 95 -9.45 -9.29 -7.71
N MET A 96 -10.45 -8.67 -8.35
CA MET A 96 -10.79 -7.27 -8.09
C MET A 96 -11.45 -7.02 -6.74
N GLU A 97 -12.19 -8.00 -6.20
CA GLU A 97 -12.88 -7.82 -4.92
C GLU A 97 -11.89 -7.61 -3.77
N GLU A 98 -10.87 -8.46 -3.67
CA GLU A 98 -9.82 -8.34 -2.67
C GLU A 98 -8.90 -7.14 -2.93
N LEU A 99 -8.58 -6.86 -4.20
CA LEU A 99 -7.74 -5.73 -4.56
C LEU A 99 -8.42 -4.39 -4.23
N GLU A 100 -9.70 -4.24 -4.58
CA GLU A 100 -10.46 -3.02 -4.28
C GLU A 100 -10.60 -2.81 -2.77
N ALA A 101 -10.90 -3.86 -2.01
CA ALA A 101 -10.95 -3.77 -0.54
C ALA A 101 -9.60 -3.30 0.05
N THR A 102 -8.50 -3.78 -0.53
CA THR A 102 -7.14 -3.36 -0.14
C THR A 102 -6.90 -1.89 -0.49
N LEU A 103 -7.20 -1.48 -1.72
CA LEU A 103 -6.99 -0.11 -2.21
C LEU A 103 -7.82 0.92 -1.45
N ARG A 104 -9.04 0.58 -1.02
CA ARG A 104 -9.85 1.40 -0.11
C ARG A 104 -9.15 1.63 1.22
N GLY A 105 -8.52 0.60 1.77
CA GLY A 105 -7.71 0.70 2.99
C GLY A 105 -6.50 1.63 2.81
N VAL A 106 -5.77 1.47 1.71
CA VAL A 106 -4.63 2.33 1.35
C VAL A 106 -5.05 3.79 1.21
N ASP A 107 -6.12 4.07 0.47
CA ASP A 107 -6.67 5.41 0.28
C ASP A 107 -7.09 6.04 1.62
N ALA A 108 -7.81 5.30 2.47
CA ALA A 108 -8.20 5.78 3.79
C ALA A 108 -6.99 6.07 4.69
N PHE A 109 -5.97 5.21 4.68
CA PHE A 109 -4.77 5.38 5.49
C PHE A 109 -3.95 6.61 5.07
N TYR A 110 -3.72 6.83 3.76
CA TYR A 110 -2.93 7.97 3.31
C TYR A 110 -3.68 9.31 3.43
N ARG A 111 -5.02 9.31 3.37
CA ARG A 111 -5.81 10.50 3.76
C ARG A 111 -5.62 10.84 5.24
N ASP A 112 -5.72 9.85 6.12
CA ASP A 112 -5.46 10.03 7.56
C ASP A 112 -4.04 10.56 7.80
N CYS A 113 -3.04 10.04 7.08
CA CYS A 113 -1.66 10.54 7.16
C CYS A 113 -1.55 12.01 6.72
N ALA A 114 -2.25 12.42 5.66
CA ALA A 114 -2.27 13.82 5.21
C ALA A 114 -2.96 14.74 6.21
N ASP A 115 -4.11 14.33 6.76
CA ASP A 115 -4.84 15.07 7.78
C ASP A 115 -4.00 15.31 9.05
N ASN A 116 -3.12 14.35 9.36
CA ASN A 116 -2.17 14.43 10.47
C ASN A 116 -0.82 15.08 10.09
N GLY A 117 -0.66 15.58 8.86
CA GLY A 117 0.56 16.26 8.39
C GLY A 117 1.79 15.35 8.26
N GLN A 118 1.59 14.04 8.12
CA GLN A 118 2.67 13.04 8.03
C GLN A 118 3.20 12.88 6.61
N ILE A 119 2.44 13.30 5.60
CA ILE A 119 2.85 13.34 4.20
C ILE A 119 2.62 14.74 3.61
N PRO A 120 3.36 15.13 2.55
CA PRO A 120 3.14 16.40 1.87
C PRO A 120 1.73 16.52 1.27
N GLN A 121 1.20 17.75 1.25
CA GLN A 121 -0.11 18.03 0.66
C GLN A 121 -0.16 17.61 -0.82
N GLY A 122 -1.25 16.93 -1.22
CA GLY A 122 -1.49 16.51 -2.59
C GLY A 122 -0.95 15.12 -2.92
N VAL A 123 -0.09 14.55 -2.06
CA VAL A 123 0.33 13.14 -2.19
C VAL A 123 -0.86 12.21 -1.95
N ASP A 124 -1.68 12.50 -0.95
CA ASP A 124 -2.95 11.80 -0.69
C ASP A 124 -3.88 11.82 -1.91
N THR A 125 -4.00 12.96 -2.59
CA THR A 125 -4.86 13.10 -3.77
C THR A 125 -4.35 12.25 -4.93
N ALA A 126 -3.04 12.22 -5.15
CA ALA A 126 -2.43 11.37 -6.18
C ALA A 126 -2.58 9.87 -5.85
N ILE A 127 -2.39 9.49 -4.59
CA ILE A 127 -2.62 8.11 -4.12
C ILE A 127 -4.10 7.74 -4.29
N SER A 128 -5.02 8.61 -3.90
CA SER A 128 -6.46 8.39 -4.02
C SER A 128 -6.88 8.18 -5.49
N ALA A 129 -6.34 8.98 -6.40
CA ALA A 129 -6.55 8.80 -7.83
C ALA A 129 -6.01 7.46 -8.34
N ALA A 130 -4.83 7.02 -7.86
CA ALA A 130 -4.30 5.71 -8.20
C ALA A 130 -5.14 4.56 -7.62
N CYS A 131 -5.61 4.65 -6.38
CA CYS A 131 -6.50 3.65 -5.77
C CYS A 131 -7.83 3.52 -6.50
N SER A 132 -8.30 4.59 -7.15
CA SER A 132 -9.59 4.63 -7.83
C SER A 132 -9.55 4.17 -9.29
N ASP A 133 -8.36 3.79 -9.81
CA ASP A 133 -8.17 3.36 -11.21
C ASP A 133 -8.54 1.87 -11.41
N LEU A 134 -9.75 1.51 -10.99
CA LEU A 134 -10.18 0.10 -10.88
C LEU A 134 -10.28 -0.59 -12.24
N ASP A 135 -10.74 0.12 -13.28
CA ASP A 135 -10.83 -0.42 -14.64
C ASP A 135 -9.44 -0.79 -15.19
N PHE A 136 -8.42 0.01 -14.88
CA PHE A 136 -7.06 -0.29 -15.25
C PHE A 136 -6.57 -1.56 -14.55
N TYR A 137 -6.81 -1.72 -13.25
CA TYR A 137 -6.40 -2.92 -12.51
C TYR A 137 -7.14 -4.18 -12.97
N ALA A 138 -8.43 -4.07 -13.30
CA ALA A 138 -9.21 -5.18 -13.86
C ALA A 138 -8.58 -5.65 -15.18
N GLN A 139 -8.29 -4.73 -16.10
CA GLN A 139 -7.61 -5.06 -17.37
C GLN A 139 -6.21 -5.66 -17.15
N ARG A 140 -5.48 -5.22 -16.11
CA ARG A 140 -4.18 -5.80 -15.75
C ARG A 140 -4.28 -7.25 -15.30
N ILE A 141 -5.29 -7.59 -14.49
CA ILE A 141 -5.58 -8.97 -14.07
C ILE A 141 -6.01 -9.82 -15.27
N GLU A 142 -6.95 -9.33 -16.08
CA GLU A 142 -7.41 -10.03 -17.28
C GLU A 142 -6.27 -10.32 -18.26
N SER A 143 -5.45 -9.31 -18.54
CA SER A 143 -4.30 -9.47 -19.44
C SER A 143 -3.22 -10.38 -18.87
N PHE A 144 -3.11 -10.52 -17.54
CA PHE A 144 -2.21 -11.49 -16.91
C PHE A 144 -2.68 -12.93 -17.18
N TRP A 145 -3.98 -13.20 -17.04
CA TRP A 145 -4.56 -14.50 -17.34
C TRP A 145 -4.50 -14.88 -18.82
N ALA A 146 -4.49 -13.88 -19.70
CA ALA A 146 -4.37 -14.06 -21.15
C ALA A 146 -2.92 -14.19 -21.65
N ILE A 147 -1.91 -14.22 -20.77
CA ILE A 147 -0.51 -14.38 -21.20
C ILE A 147 -0.31 -15.75 -21.85
N GLU A 148 0.08 -15.72 -23.12
CA GLU A 148 0.60 -16.86 -23.87
C GLU A 148 2.13 -16.72 -24.06
N ASP A 149 2.83 -17.85 -24.20
CA ASP A 149 4.26 -18.01 -24.55
C ASP A 149 5.16 -16.77 -24.45
N GLY A 150 5.80 -16.57 -23.28
CA GLY A 150 6.81 -15.50 -23.09
C GLY A 150 6.24 -14.08 -22.97
N GLY A 151 4.91 -13.89 -23.05
CA GLY A 151 4.25 -12.59 -22.93
C GLY A 151 4.40 -11.90 -21.56
N PHE A 152 4.90 -12.61 -20.53
CA PHE A 152 5.08 -12.08 -19.18
C PHE A 152 6.02 -10.87 -19.14
N GLU A 153 7.13 -10.90 -19.88
CA GLU A 153 8.09 -9.79 -19.86
C GLU A 153 7.46 -8.50 -20.38
N SER A 154 6.71 -8.59 -21.48
CA SER A 154 5.96 -7.47 -22.06
C SER A 154 4.89 -6.97 -21.10
N TRP A 155 4.13 -7.87 -20.47
CA TRP A 155 3.12 -7.52 -19.47
C TRP A 155 3.75 -6.83 -18.25
N ASN A 156 4.92 -7.28 -17.79
CA ASN A 156 5.62 -6.75 -16.63
C ASN A 156 6.20 -5.35 -16.88
N GLN A 157 6.60 -5.02 -18.11
CA GLN A 157 7.16 -3.71 -18.47
C GLN A 157 6.14 -2.55 -18.40
N PHE A 158 4.83 -2.83 -18.45
CA PHE A 158 3.81 -1.78 -18.32
C PHE A 158 3.73 -1.17 -16.92
N CYS A 159 4.07 -1.94 -15.87
CA CYS A 159 4.13 -1.45 -14.50
C CYS A 159 5.27 -2.16 -13.75
N PRO A 160 6.53 -1.80 -14.03
CA PRO A 160 7.67 -2.56 -13.54
C PRO A 160 7.87 -2.34 -12.04
N LEU A 161 8.17 -3.41 -11.31
CA LEU A 161 8.48 -3.36 -9.88
C LEU A 161 9.85 -2.75 -9.59
N LYS A 162 10.80 -2.82 -10.51
CA LYS A 162 12.10 -2.19 -10.37
C LYS A 162 12.25 -1.23 -11.52
N GLU A 163 12.73 -0.02 -11.24
CA GLU A 163 13.24 0.84 -12.30
C GLU A 163 14.29 0.03 -13.07
N THR A 164 14.04 -0.18 -14.36
CA THR A 164 15.04 -0.75 -15.22
C THR A 164 16.06 0.36 -15.44
N PRO A 165 17.36 0.16 -15.13
CA PRO A 165 18.35 1.17 -15.45
C PRO A 165 18.25 1.44 -16.96
N ASP A 166 18.13 2.71 -17.34
CA ASP A 166 18.20 3.13 -18.74
C ASP A 166 19.43 2.47 -19.38
N LYS A 167 19.19 1.70 -20.45
CA LYS A 167 20.26 1.04 -21.22
C LYS A 167 21.05 2.05 -22.04
#